data_AF-A0A3A5WN22-F1
#
_entry.id   AF-A0A3A5WN22-F1
#
_cell.length_a   1.000
_cell.length_b   1.000
_cell.length_c   1.000
_cell.angle_alpha   90.00
_cell.angle_beta   90.00
_cell.angle_gamma   90.00
#
_symmetry.space_group_name_H-M   'P 1'
#
loop_
_entity.id
_entity.type
_entity.pdbx_description
1 polymer ?
#
loop_
_entity_poly.entity_id
_entity_poly.type
_entity_poly.pdbx_seq_one_letter_code
_entity_poly.pdbx_strand_id
1 'polypeptide(L)'
;MSARIIFLNLCLAILFASQAKAQIIVSDGTKIQNDTIGEAQILVQYETRCISNTEKPENVTEETMMLEVGKNLSKFYSYTKYVCDSVLAVDFANKASQETINEHLKQYGTSKLSERTFRGYPAGKVTTLDEVAGISRLRCEETDERPQWKILAENDSVLSYLCSKAECQLKGRTWTAWFTAEIPISEGPWKLCGLPGLILKAEDSEGHYSFTATGVEQCHTYRPILFDGKKHEPMNRKAYNKVHERYYADPVGFITGSMPNVTVKVSDEHGNATKNPKNVPYNPLER
;
A
#
# COMPACT_ATOMS: atom_id res chain seq x y z
N MET A 1 -18.19 0.64 39.67
CA MET A 1 -19.45 -0.10 39.53
C MET A 1 -19.16 -1.30 38.65
N SER A 2 -19.35 -2.51 39.18
CA SER A 2 -18.88 -3.77 38.60
C SER A 2 -19.82 -4.25 37.49
N ALA A 3 -19.28 -4.72 36.37
CA ALA A 3 -20.05 -5.46 35.36
C ALA A 3 -19.31 -6.75 35.01
N ARG A 4 -19.98 -7.88 35.28
CA ARG A 4 -19.54 -9.25 34.99
C ARG A 4 -19.88 -9.60 33.54
N ILE A 5 -18.97 -10.27 32.83
CA ILE A 5 -19.22 -10.86 31.51
C ILE A 5 -19.44 -12.36 31.71
N ILE A 6 -20.59 -12.86 31.25
CA ILE A 6 -20.93 -14.29 31.22
C ILE A 6 -20.58 -14.81 29.82
N PHE A 7 -19.75 -15.84 29.75
CA PHE A 7 -19.56 -16.64 28.54
C PHE A 7 -20.59 -17.77 28.51
N LEU A 8 -21.33 -17.90 27.41
CA LEU A 8 -22.10 -19.09 27.10
C LEU A 8 -21.73 -19.53 25.68
N ASN A 9 -20.93 -20.59 25.59
CA ASN A 9 -20.73 -21.35 24.36
C ASN A 9 -21.74 -22.49 24.33
N LEU A 10 -22.55 -22.57 23.27
CA LEU A 10 -23.19 -23.81 22.86
C LEU A 10 -23.17 -23.87 21.33
N CYS A 11 -22.37 -24.79 20.80
CA CYS A 11 -22.38 -25.16 19.38
C CYS A 11 -23.70 -25.84 19.03
N LEU A 12 -24.30 -25.52 17.88
CA LEU A 12 -24.71 -26.51 16.88
C LEU A 12 -25.16 -25.82 15.56
N ALA A 13 -24.37 -26.08 14.51
CA ALA A 13 -24.77 -26.50 13.17
C ALA A 13 -25.65 -25.59 12.27
N ILE A 14 -25.07 -25.34 11.07
CA ILE A 14 -25.68 -25.29 9.72
C ILE A 14 -26.05 -23.91 9.14
N LEU A 15 -25.33 -23.62 8.03
CA LEU A 15 -25.66 -22.81 6.85
C LEU A 15 -26.31 -21.45 7.09
N PHE A 16 -25.53 -20.38 6.95
CA PHE A 16 -25.71 -19.31 5.96
C PHE A 16 -24.47 -18.41 6.03
N ALA A 17 -23.94 -18.02 4.87
CA ALA A 17 -22.81 -17.11 4.76
C ALA A 17 -23.13 -15.80 5.48
N SER A 18 -22.40 -15.51 6.55
CA SER A 18 -22.04 -14.14 6.89
C SER A 18 -20.52 -14.10 6.89
N GLN A 19 -19.94 -13.50 5.86
CA GLN A 19 -18.59 -12.99 5.97
C GLN A 19 -18.63 -12.02 7.16
N ALA A 20 -18.09 -12.44 8.30
CA ALA A 20 -17.88 -11.54 9.41
C ALA A 20 -16.99 -10.41 8.88
N LYS A 21 -17.57 -9.23 8.67
CA LYS A 21 -16.81 -8.00 8.49
C LYS A 21 -16.14 -7.73 9.84
N ALA A 22 -14.93 -8.25 10.02
CA ALA A 22 -14.09 -7.88 11.13
C ALA A 22 -13.63 -6.43 10.90
N GLN A 23 -14.33 -5.47 11.52
CA GLN A 23 -13.74 -4.15 11.75
C GLN A 23 -12.88 -4.24 13.00
N ILE A 24 -11.58 -4.48 12.82
CA ILE A 24 -10.61 -4.27 13.89
C ILE A 24 -10.31 -2.77 13.90
N ILE A 25 -10.92 -2.04 14.82
CA ILE A 25 -10.47 -0.69 15.17
C ILE A 25 -9.27 -0.87 16.09
N VAL A 26 -8.06 -0.80 15.52
CA VAL A 26 -6.84 -0.72 16.33
C VAL A 26 -6.70 0.73 16.78
N SER A 27 -7.13 1.01 18.02
CA SER A 27 -6.76 2.23 18.72
C SER A 27 -5.47 1.96 19.49
N ASP A 28 -4.33 2.32 18.92
CA ASP A 28 -3.13 2.48 19.74
C ASP A 28 -3.39 3.65 20.71
N GLY A 29 -3.19 3.43 22.00
CA GLY A 29 -3.36 4.43 23.05
C GLY A 29 -2.29 5.54 23.01
N THR A 30 -1.59 5.73 21.89
CA THR A 30 -0.59 6.77 21.68
C THR A 30 -1.17 7.90 20.80
N LYS A 31 -1.13 9.13 21.33
CA LYS A 31 -1.45 10.45 20.71
C LYS A 31 -1.89 10.44 19.23
N ILE A 32 -3.12 9.99 18.94
CA ILE A 32 -3.73 10.03 17.60
C ILE A 32 -3.80 11.47 17.02
N GLN A 33 -3.80 12.49 17.89
CA GLN A 33 -3.97 13.89 17.48
C GLN A 33 -2.74 14.53 16.81
N ASN A 34 -1.50 14.07 17.09
CA ASN A 34 -0.28 14.75 16.65
C ASN A 34 0.20 14.38 15.23
N ASP A 35 -0.35 13.31 14.65
CA ASP A 35 0.02 12.79 13.33
C ASP A 35 -1.17 12.82 12.34
N THR A 36 -2.30 13.39 12.75
CA THR A 36 -3.46 13.61 11.86
C THR A 36 -3.18 14.78 10.92
N ILE A 37 -3.32 14.56 9.62
CA ILE A 37 -3.10 15.56 8.57
C ILE A 37 -4.36 15.96 7.81
N GLY A 38 -5.44 15.20 7.99
CA GLY A 38 -6.75 15.45 7.39
C GLY A 38 -7.78 14.44 7.88
N GLU A 39 -8.96 14.49 7.29
CA GLU A 39 -10.06 13.57 7.55
C GLU A 39 -10.54 12.98 6.22
N ALA A 40 -10.69 11.66 6.18
CA ALA A 40 -11.16 10.95 5.00
C ALA A 40 -12.67 11.18 4.81
N GLN A 41 -13.04 11.55 3.59
CA GLN A 41 -14.42 11.70 3.14
C GLN A 41 -14.85 10.50 2.28
N ILE A 42 -13.90 9.92 1.54
CA ILE A 42 -14.11 8.70 0.75
C ILE A 42 -12.97 7.72 1.00
N LEU A 43 -13.31 6.44 1.09
CA LEU A 43 -12.37 5.33 1.03
C LEU A 43 -12.61 4.55 -0.25
N VAL A 44 -11.53 4.17 -0.93
CA VAL A 44 -11.58 3.29 -2.09
C VAL A 44 -10.63 2.13 -1.86
N GLN A 45 -11.14 0.92 -2.01
CA GLN A 45 -10.35 -0.30 -1.99
C GLN A 45 -10.02 -0.70 -3.43
N TYR A 46 -8.77 -1.04 -3.69
CA TYR A 46 -8.30 -1.54 -4.97
C TYR A 46 -7.69 -2.93 -4.80
N GLU A 47 -8.06 -3.84 -5.70
CA GLU A 47 -7.23 -5.01 -6.01
C GLU A 47 -6.09 -4.55 -6.92
N THR A 48 -4.85 -4.78 -6.49
CA THR A 48 -3.65 -4.37 -7.21
C THR A 48 -2.87 -5.58 -7.65
N ARG A 49 -2.57 -5.68 -8.94
CA ARG A 49 -1.69 -6.72 -9.47
C ARG A 49 -0.38 -6.09 -9.91
N CYS A 50 0.74 -6.69 -9.55
CA CYS A 50 2.05 -6.23 -10.00
C CYS A 50 3.02 -7.38 -10.33
N ILE A 51 3.87 -7.14 -11.32
CA ILE A 51 4.95 -8.04 -11.74
C ILE A 51 6.28 -7.43 -11.30
N SER A 52 6.80 -7.85 -10.15
CA SER A 52 8.07 -7.31 -9.61
C SER A 52 9.31 -7.83 -10.35
N ASN A 53 9.21 -9.01 -10.97
CA ASN A 53 10.26 -9.62 -11.79
C ASN A 53 9.72 -9.91 -13.19
N THR A 54 10.11 -9.10 -14.17
CA THR A 54 9.68 -9.23 -15.57
C THR A 54 10.26 -10.47 -16.26
N GLU A 55 11.29 -11.11 -15.71
CA GLU A 55 11.82 -12.39 -16.20
C GLU A 55 10.93 -13.58 -15.81
N LYS A 56 10.03 -13.39 -14.84
CA LYS A 56 9.06 -14.39 -14.37
C LYS A 56 7.66 -13.77 -14.29
N PRO A 57 7.07 -13.36 -15.43
CA PRO A 57 5.80 -12.62 -15.47
C PRO A 57 4.61 -13.41 -14.92
N GLU A 58 4.72 -14.74 -14.83
CA GLU A 58 3.74 -15.61 -14.20
C GLU A 58 3.64 -15.39 -12.67
N ASN A 59 4.70 -14.86 -12.04
CA ASN A 59 4.73 -14.59 -10.60
C ASN A 59 4.13 -13.23 -10.29
N VAL A 60 2.81 -13.14 -10.48
CA VAL A 60 2.05 -11.95 -10.15
C VAL A 60 1.91 -11.82 -8.63
N THR A 61 2.14 -10.62 -8.13
CA THR A 61 1.80 -10.26 -6.75
C THR A 61 0.45 -9.56 -6.75
N GLU A 62 -0.43 -10.00 -5.87
CA GLU A 62 -1.74 -9.41 -5.62
C GLU A 62 -1.74 -8.72 -4.27
N GLU A 63 -2.39 -7.57 -4.17
CA GLU A 63 -2.30 -6.69 -3.02
C GLU A 63 -3.58 -5.87 -2.89
N THR A 64 -4.16 -5.87 -1.68
CA THR A 64 -5.26 -4.96 -1.35
C THR A 64 -4.69 -3.58 -1.00
N MET A 65 -4.92 -2.60 -1.86
CA MET A 65 -4.52 -1.21 -1.64
C MET A 65 -5.73 -0.35 -1.23
N MET A 66 -5.48 0.65 -0.40
CA MET A 66 -6.49 1.61 0.05
C MET A 66 -6.12 3.01 -0.39
N LEU A 67 -7.12 3.75 -0.87
CA LEU A 67 -7.07 5.18 -1.08
C LEU A 67 -8.00 5.86 -0.07
N GLU A 68 -7.43 6.65 0.83
CA GLU A 68 -8.16 7.58 1.70
C GLU A 68 -8.15 8.96 1.03
N VAL A 69 -9.33 9.50 0.71
CA VAL A 69 -9.46 10.83 0.11
C VAL A 69 -10.06 11.79 1.12
N GLY A 70 -9.31 12.83 1.49
CA GLY A 70 -9.80 13.97 2.24
C GLY A 70 -10.06 15.19 1.35
N LYS A 71 -10.28 16.35 1.97
CA LYS A 71 -10.66 17.58 1.24
C LYS A 71 -9.62 18.06 0.23
N ASN A 72 -8.33 18.04 0.59
CA ASN A 72 -7.22 18.60 -0.21
C ASN A 72 -6.01 17.66 -0.28
N LEU A 73 -6.17 16.43 0.20
CA LEU A 73 -5.09 15.45 0.27
C LEU A 73 -5.66 14.05 0.13
N SER A 74 -4.81 13.12 -0.29
CA SER A 74 -5.14 11.70 -0.27
C SER A 74 -3.95 10.87 0.16
N LYS A 75 -4.23 9.65 0.62
CA LYS A 75 -3.24 8.67 1.03
C LYS A 75 -3.54 7.34 0.35
N PHE A 76 -2.55 6.81 -0.38
CA PHE A 76 -2.60 5.51 -1.03
C PHE A 76 -1.57 4.56 -0.39
N TYR A 77 -2.00 3.37 0.04
CA TYR A 77 -1.14 2.44 0.79
C TYR A 77 -1.63 0.99 0.72
N SER A 78 -0.74 0.02 1.01
CA SER A 78 -1.12 -1.39 1.18
C SER A 78 -1.87 -1.60 2.49
N TYR A 79 -3.09 -2.14 2.39
CA TYR A 79 -3.86 -2.58 3.55
C TYR A 79 -3.23 -3.79 4.23
N THR A 80 -2.71 -4.73 3.44
CA THR A 80 -2.01 -5.92 3.97
C THR A 80 -0.82 -5.51 4.84
N LYS A 81 0.00 -4.57 4.38
CA LYS A 81 1.10 -4.02 5.19
C LYS A 81 0.58 -3.33 6.44
N TYR A 82 -0.45 -2.49 6.32
CA TYR A 82 -1.03 -1.79 7.47
C TYR A 82 -1.51 -2.76 8.56
N VAL A 83 -2.24 -3.81 8.19
CA VAL A 83 -2.72 -4.83 9.14
C VAL A 83 -1.53 -5.58 9.75
N CYS A 84 -0.56 -6.01 8.93
CA CYS A 84 0.62 -6.73 9.39
C CYS A 84 1.45 -5.90 10.39
N ASP A 85 1.78 -4.65 10.04
CA ASP A 85 2.55 -3.74 10.92
C ASP A 85 1.81 -3.50 12.25
N SER A 86 0.47 -3.38 12.20
CA SER A 86 -0.35 -3.19 13.39
C SER A 86 -0.34 -4.41 14.32
N VAL A 87 -0.40 -5.62 13.77
CA VAL A 87 -0.34 -6.86 14.55
C VAL A 87 1.04 -7.03 15.16
N LEU A 88 2.10 -6.82 14.37
CA LEU A 88 3.49 -6.92 14.83
C LEU A 88 3.80 -5.91 15.94
N ALA A 89 3.24 -4.69 15.88
CA ALA A 89 3.40 -3.71 16.95
C ALA A 89 2.84 -4.21 18.29
N VAL A 90 1.67 -4.86 18.27
CA VAL A 90 1.05 -5.48 19.45
C VAL A 90 1.87 -6.67 19.93
N ASP A 91 2.35 -7.52 19.02
CA ASP A 91 3.20 -8.65 19.34
C ASP A 91 4.48 -8.21 20.06
N PHE A 92 5.16 -7.19 19.54
CA PHE A 92 6.37 -6.66 20.17
C PHE A 92 6.08 -6.01 21.52
N ALA A 93 4.98 -5.25 21.65
CA ALA A 93 4.57 -4.66 22.92
C ALA A 93 4.30 -5.73 23.98
N ASN A 94 3.73 -6.87 23.57
CA ASN A 94 3.43 -8.01 24.43
C ASN A 94 4.59 -9.01 24.57
N LYS A 95 5.74 -8.76 23.92
CA LYS A 95 6.89 -9.67 23.88
C LYS A 95 6.49 -11.09 23.42
N ALA A 96 5.65 -11.16 22.39
CA ALA A 96 5.22 -12.41 21.79
C ALA A 96 6.41 -13.30 21.37
N SER A 97 6.18 -14.60 21.35
CA SER A 97 7.20 -15.55 20.90
C SER A 97 7.48 -15.42 19.40
N GLN A 98 8.65 -15.87 18.95
CA GLN A 98 8.97 -15.90 17.52
C GLN A 98 7.98 -16.78 16.71
N GLU A 99 7.46 -17.83 17.32
CA GLU A 99 6.46 -18.71 16.70
C GLU A 99 5.16 -17.93 16.44
N THR A 100 4.65 -17.21 17.44
CA THR A 100 3.46 -16.34 17.31
C THR A 100 3.65 -15.28 16.24
N ILE A 101 4.81 -14.63 16.21
CA ILE A 101 5.14 -13.64 15.18
C ILE A 101 5.11 -14.28 13.79
N ASN A 102 5.70 -15.47 13.64
CA ASN A 102 5.72 -16.20 12.35
C ASN A 102 4.30 -16.62 11.91
N GLU A 103 3.45 -17.03 12.86
CA GLU A 103 2.04 -17.36 12.59
C GLU A 103 1.27 -16.14 12.11
N HIS A 104 1.41 -15.00 12.77
CA HIS A 104 0.78 -13.75 12.34
C HIS A 104 1.30 -13.28 10.98
N LEU A 105 2.61 -13.36 10.71
CA LEU A 105 3.17 -13.05 9.38
C LEU A 105 2.58 -13.95 8.29
N LYS A 106 2.34 -15.23 8.59
CA LYS A 106 1.70 -16.17 7.67
C LYS A 106 0.21 -15.87 7.49
N GLN A 107 -0.47 -15.48 8.55
CA GLN A 107 -1.91 -15.20 8.55
C GLN A 107 -2.26 -13.89 7.84
N TYR A 108 -1.52 -12.82 8.13
CA TYR A 108 -1.81 -11.48 7.61
C TYR A 108 -1.00 -11.14 6.36
N GLY A 109 -0.01 -11.98 6.01
CA GLY A 109 0.83 -11.81 4.84
C GLY A 109 1.96 -10.80 5.05
N THR A 110 2.85 -10.75 4.06
CA THR A 110 3.87 -9.70 3.94
C THR A 110 3.64 -9.00 2.62
N SER A 111 3.39 -7.69 2.68
CA SER A 111 3.24 -6.90 1.46
C SER A 111 4.58 -6.80 0.74
N LYS A 112 4.55 -6.90 -0.58
CA LYS A 112 5.71 -6.56 -1.43
C LYS A 112 5.67 -5.11 -1.91
N LEU A 113 4.63 -4.35 -1.54
CA LEU A 113 4.45 -2.93 -1.88
C LEU A 113 4.46 -2.10 -0.59
N SER A 114 5.65 -1.67 -0.20
CA SER A 114 5.87 -0.88 1.02
C SER A 114 5.60 0.61 0.86
N GLU A 115 5.50 1.11 -0.37
CA GLU A 115 5.30 2.54 -0.65
C GLU A 115 3.93 3.04 -0.17
N ARG A 116 3.96 4.17 0.54
CA ARG A 116 2.77 4.94 0.92
C ARG A 116 2.87 6.31 0.26
N THR A 117 1.88 6.66 -0.55
CA THR A 117 1.85 7.92 -1.30
C THR A 117 0.85 8.86 -0.68
N PHE A 118 1.27 10.08 -0.36
CA PHE A 118 0.44 11.15 0.16
C PHE A 118 0.43 12.29 -0.86
N ARG A 119 -0.70 12.55 -1.51
CA ARG A 119 -0.85 13.71 -2.39
C ARG A 119 -1.38 14.92 -1.65
N GLY A 120 -0.98 16.12 -2.07
CA GLY A 120 -1.36 17.37 -1.43
C GLY A 120 -0.77 17.57 -0.02
N TYR A 121 0.16 16.71 0.43
CA TYR A 121 0.75 16.80 1.76
C TYR A 121 2.29 16.61 1.75
N PRO A 122 3.08 17.59 2.21
CA PRO A 122 2.66 18.97 2.51
C PRO A 122 1.98 19.66 1.30
N ALA A 123 1.26 20.76 1.54
CA ALA A 123 0.50 21.44 0.48
C ALA A 123 1.35 21.68 -0.78
N GLY A 124 0.83 21.30 -1.94
CA GLY A 124 1.51 21.41 -3.25
C GLY A 124 2.57 20.33 -3.53
N LYS A 125 2.71 19.34 -2.65
CA LYS A 125 3.66 18.24 -2.80
C LYS A 125 2.98 16.87 -2.83
N VAL A 126 3.71 15.91 -3.39
CA VAL A 126 3.48 14.47 -3.20
C VAL A 126 4.60 13.93 -2.34
N THR A 127 4.25 13.29 -1.23
CA THR A 127 5.21 12.59 -0.37
C THR A 127 5.07 11.08 -0.56
N THR A 128 6.17 10.41 -0.93
CA THR A 128 6.29 8.95 -0.86
C THR A 128 7.07 8.57 0.39
N LEU A 129 6.46 7.77 1.26
CA LEU A 129 7.16 7.06 2.33
C LEU A 129 7.41 5.63 1.88
N ASP A 130 8.59 5.10 2.17
CA ASP A 130 8.94 3.73 1.84
C ASP A 130 9.86 3.13 2.92
N GLU A 131 9.88 1.81 2.99
CA GLU A 131 10.69 1.05 3.93
C GLU A 131 11.43 -0.07 3.19
N VAL A 132 12.69 0.17 2.87
CA VAL A 132 13.54 -0.79 2.16
C VAL A 132 14.10 -1.78 3.17
N ALA A 133 13.81 -3.06 2.95
CA ALA A 133 14.23 -4.21 3.77
C ALA A 133 13.85 -4.11 5.26
N GLY A 134 12.83 -3.32 5.63
CA GLY A 134 12.43 -3.14 7.04
C GLY A 134 13.38 -2.28 7.87
N ILE A 135 14.42 -1.71 7.26
CA ILE A 135 15.55 -1.09 7.98
C ILE A 135 15.84 0.34 7.54
N SER A 136 15.55 0.67 6.28
CA SER A 136 15.78 2.00 5.72
C SER A 136 14.45 2.66 5.43
N ARG A 137 14.09 3.64 6.27
CA ARG A 137 12.83 4.40 6.15
C ARG A 137 13.08 5.67 5.36
N LEU A 138 12.51 5.76 4.18
CA LEU A 138 12.77 6.82 3.21
C LEU A 138 11.56 7.74 3.09
N ARG A 139 11.80 9.04 2.93
CA ARG A 139 10.78 10.04 2.60
C ARG A 139 11.23 10.83 1.37
N CYS A 140 10.53 10.64 0.26
CA CYS A 140 10.74 11.41 -0.96
C CYS A 140 9.59 12.42 -1.13
N GLU A 141 9.93 13.71 -1.22
CA GLU A 141 8.96 14.76 -1.53
C GLU A 141 9.20 15.33 -2.92
N GLU A 142 8.13 15.41 -3.71
CA GLU A 142 8.14 15.93 -5.07
C GLU A 142 7.03 16.97 -5.24
N THR A 143 7.11 17.79 -6.28
CA THR A 143 5.99 18.64 -6.68
C THR A 143 4.79 17.78 -7.06
N ASP A 144 3.58 18.23 -6.70
CA ASP A 144 2.33 17.56 -7.09
C ASP A 144 1.99 17.84 -8.56
N GLU A 145 2.65 17.09 -9.44
CA GLU A 145 2.46 17.16 -10.88
C GLU A 145 1.21 16.37 -11.29
N ARG A 146 0.29 17.03 -12.00
CA ARG A 146 -0.91 16.39 -12.53
C ARG A 146 -0.64 15.74 -13.89
N PRO A 147 -1.00 14.45 -14.07
CA PRO A 147 -0.86 13.80 -15.37
C PRO A 147 -1.68 14.53 -16.44
N GLN A 148 -1.13 14.63 -17.65
CA GLN A 148 -1.81 15.22 -18.80
C GLN A 148 -2.63 14.13 -19.50
N TRP A 149 -3.92 14.06 -19.17
CA TRP A 149 -4.81 13.04 -19.70
C TRP A 149 -5.38 13.38 -21.07
N LYS A 150 -5.41 12.38 -21.94
CA LYS A 150 -6.21 12.36 -23.16
C LYS A 150 -7.46 11.52 -22.90
N ILE A 151 -8.61 12.17 -22.78
CA ILE A 151 -9.91 11.48 -22.64
C ILE A 151 -10.30 10.87 -24.00
N LEU A 152 -10.76 9.63 -23.98
CA LEU A 152 -11.16 8.86 -25.16
C LEU A 152 -12.68 8.64 -25.18
N ALA A 153 -13.21 8.29 -26.35
CA ALA A 153 -14.66 8.09 -26.54
C ALA A 153 -15.19 6.76 -25.98
N GLU A 154 -14.30 5.86 -25.57
CA GLU A 154 -14.65 4.55 -25.01
C GLU A 154 -15.26 4.71 -23.60
N ASN A 155 -16.31 3.94 -23.35
CA ASN A 155 -16.96 3.85 -22.06
C ASN A 155 -17.12 2.38 -21.65
N ASP A 156 -17.07 2.13 -20.34
CA ASP A 156 -17.25 0.81 -19.72
C ASP A 156 -17.89 1.00 -18.35
N SER A 157 -18.10 -0.07 -17.60
CA SER A 157 -18.59 -0.03 -16.23
C SER A 157 -17.62 -0.69 -15.25
N VAL A 158 -17.36 -0.03 -14.14
CA VAL A 158 -16.57 -0.56 -13.02
C VAL A 158 -17.37 -0.37 -11.75
N LEU A 159 -17.60 -1.43 -10.97
CA LEU A 159 -18.49 -1.41 -9.80
C LEU A 159 -19.88 -0.81 -10.10
N SER A 160 -20.40 -1.07 -11.29
CA SER A 160 -21.67 -0.51 -11.81
C SER A 160 -21.69 1.00 -12.08
N TYR A 161 -20.58 1.72 -11.89
CA TYR A 161 -20.45 3.11 -12.32
C TYR A 161 -20.13 3.19 -13.80
N LEU A 162 -20.77 4.12 -14.51
CA LEU A 162 -20.40 4.43 -15.89
C LEU A 162 -19.05 5.14 -15.87
N CYS A 163 -18.09 4.59 -16.62
CA CYS A 163 -16.73 5.08 -16.66
C CYS A 163 -16.35 5.48 -18.09
N SER A 164 -15.59 6.58 -18.20
CA SER A 164 -14.92 6.98 -19.44
C SER A 164 -13.45 6.61 -19.38
N LYS A 165 -12.88 6.28 -20.54
CA LYS A 165 -11.47 5.94 -20.68
C LYS A 165 -10.61 7.19 -20.87
N ALA A 166 -9.41 7.17 -20.30
CA ALA A 166 -8.38 8.17 -20.55
C ALA A 166 -6.99 7.54 -20.57
N GLU A 167 -6.06 8.18 -21.27
CA GLU A 167 -4.67 7.74 -21.37
C GLU A 167 -3.70 8.87 -21.03
N CYS A 168 -2.57 8.55 -20.40
CA CYS A 168 -1.47 9.50 -20.22
C CYS A 168 -0.11 8.79 -20.16
N GLN A 169 0.96 9.57 -20.28
CA GLN A 169 2.29 9.13 -19.89
C GLN A 169 2.65 9.76 -18.55
N LEU A 170 3.08 8.94 -17.60
CA LEU A 170 3.44 9.38 -16.27
C LEU A 170 4.57 8.50 -15.73
N LYS A 171 5.67 9.15 -15.30
CA LYS A 171 6.78 8.49 -14.60
C LYS A 171 7.34 7.24 -15.34
N GLY A 172 7.53 7.39 -16.65
CA GLY A 172 8.10 6.37 -17.52
C GLY A 172 7.15 5.21 -17.88
N ARG A 173 5.85 5.32 -17.57
CA ARG A 173 4.81 4.37 -17.97
C ARG A 173 3.70 5.06 -18.75
N THR A 174 3.11 4.33 -19.69
CA THR A 174 1.85 4.71 -20.34
C THR A 174 0.71 4.08 -19.57
N TRP A 175 -0.24 4.89 -19.11
CA TRP A 175 -1.37 4.46 -18.32
C TRP A 175 -2.66 4.59 -19.10
N THR A 176 -3.49 3.56 -19.02
CA THR A 176 -4.92 3.62 -19.36
C THR A 176 -5.70 3.64 -18.05
N ALA A 177 -6.62 4.59 -17.91
CA ALA A 177 -7.48 4.73 -16.74
C ALA A 177 -8.96 4.78 -17.13
N TRP A 178 -9.81 4.25 -16.26
CA TRP A 178 -11.25 4.34 -16.34
C TRP A 178 -11.75 5.12 -15.12
N PHE A 179 -12.44 6.22 -15.35
CA PHE A 179 -12.89 7.13 -14.31
C PHE A 179 -14.39 7.41 -14.42
N THR A 180 -15.05 7.69 -13.30
CA THR A 180 -16.47 8.02 -13.27
C THR A 180 -16.71 9.46 -12.80
N ALA A 181 -17.51 10.21 -13.55
CA ALA A 181 -17.95 11.55 -13.17
C ALA A 181 -19.07 11.54 -12.11
N GLU A 182 -19.66 10.36 -11.82
CA GLU A 182 -20.67 10.18 -10.77
C GLU A 182 -20.09 10.41 -9.38
N ILE A 183 -18.77 10.21 -9.22
CA ILE A 183 -18.00 10.59 -8.04
C ILE A 183 -17.03 11.68 -8.49
N PRO A 184 -17.40 12.98 -8.39
CA PRO A 184 -16.67 14.11 -8.98
C PRO A 184 -15.44 14.51 -8.14
N ILE A 185 -14.58 13.53 -7.84
CA ILE A 185 -13.35 13.68 -7.08
C ILE A 185 -12.18 13.33 -8.00
N SER A 186 -11.25 14.26 -8.17
CA SER A 186 -10.12 14.13 -9.10
C SER A 186 -8.95 13.32 -8.51
N GLU A 187 -9.25 12.16 -7.93
CA GLU A 187 -8.30 11.29 -7.25
C GLU A 187 -8.30 9.89 -7.86
N GLY A 188 -7.37 9.06 -7.40
CA GLY A 188 -7.12 7.74 -7.96
C GLY A 188 -5.92 7.07 -7.29
N PRO A 189 -5.62 5.81 -7.65
CA PRO A 189 -4.55 5.04 -7.03
C PRO A 189 -3.18 5.69 -7.30
N TRP A 190 -2.28 5.57 -6.33
CA TRP A 190 -0.91 6.08 -6.39
C TRP A 190 -0.85 7.58 -6.75
N LYS A 191 -0.20 7.94 -7.87
CA LYS A 191 -0.03 9.30 -8.37
C LYS A 191 -0.99 9.63 -9.53
N LEU A 192 -1.90 8.72 -9.87
CA LEU A 192 -2.93 8.95 -10.90
C LEU A 192 -4.06 9.83 -10.32
N CYS A 193 -4.20 11.04 -10.85
CA CYS A 193 -5.22 12.05 -10.50
C CYS A 193 -5.50 12.96 -11.69
N GLY A 194 -6.37 13.96 -11.52
CA GLY A 194 -6.53 15.03 -12.51
C GLY A 194 -7.63 14.79 -13.54
N LEU A 195 -8.27 13.62 -13.52
CA LEU A 195 -9.46 13.34 -14.31
C LEU A 195 -10.71 13.97 -13.67
N PRO A 196 -11.75 14.32 -14.45
CA PRO A 196 -12.99 14.93 -13.93
C PRO A 196 -13.91 13.87 -13.28
N GLY A 197 -13.35 13.10 -12.34
CA GLY A 197 -14.01 11.97 -11.69
C GLY A 197 -13.00 11.01 -11.06
N LEU A 198 -13.49 10.14 -10.18
CA LEU A 198 -12.66 9.18 -9.46
C LEU A 198 -12.18 8.08 -10.41
N ILE A 199 -10.87 7.80 -10.40
CA ILE A 199 -10.29 6.69 -11.17
C ILE A 199 -10.65 5.37 -10.48
N LEU A 200 -11.47 4.55 -11.12
CA LEU A 200 -11.88 3.25 -10.59
C LEU A 200 -11.04 2.10 -11.14
N LYS A 201 -10.40 2.26 -12.29
CA LYS A 201 -9.44 1.27 -12.81
C LYS A 201 -8.28 1.99 -13.50
N ALA A 202 -7.07 1.46 -13.34
CA ALA A 202 -5.92 1.89 -14.12
C ALA A 202 -4.99 0.71 -14.38
N GLU A 203 -4.36 0.68 -15.56
CA GLU A 203 -3.36 -0.31 -15.92
C GLU A 203 -2.28 0.31 -16.79
N ASP A 204 -1.03 -0.13 -16.61
CA ASP A 204 0.03 0.27 -17.53
C ASP A 204 0.00 -0.56 -18.82
N SER A 205 0.53 0.01 -19.90
CA SER A 205 0.52 -0.59 -21.23
C SER A 205 1.29 -1.91 -21.36
N GLU A 206 2.17 -2.23 -20.41
CA GLU A 206 2.93 -3.48 -20.38
C GLU A 206 2.23 -4.55 -19.51
N GLY A 207 1.12 -4.20 -18.85
CA GLY A 207 0.42 -5.09 -17.93
C GLY A 207 1.21 -5.41 -16.66
N HIS A 208 2.26 -4.62 -16.37
CA HIS A 208 3.11 -4.84 -15.20
C HIS A 208 2.45 -4.40 -13.91
N TYR A 209 1.57 -3.40 -13.97
CA TYR A 209 0.79 -2.89 -12.86
C TYR A 209 -0.65 -2.64 -13.29
N SER A 210 -1.57 -3.05 -12.44
CA SER A 210 -2.98 -2.67 -12.54
C SER A 210 -3.60 -2.44 -11.17
N PHE A 211 -4.58 -1.55 -11.14
CA PHE A 211 -5.38 -1.17 -9.99
C PHE A 211 -6.84 -1.27 -10.41
N THR A 212 -7.64 -2.09 -9.74
CA THR A 212 -9.08 -2.19 -10.01
C THR A 212 -9.84 -1.99 -8.72
N ALA A 213 -10.70 -0.99 -8.66
CA ALA A 213 -11.52 -0.70 -7.49
C ALA A 213 -12.45 -1.88 -7.22
N THR A 214 -12.45 -2.34 -5.97
CA THR A 214 -13.31 -3.42 -5.47
C THR A 214 -14.31 -2.93 -4.43
N GLY A 215 -14.17 -1.69 -3.95
CA GLY A 215 -15.15 -1.05 -3.09
C GLY A 215 -14.94 0.46 -2.99
N VAL A 216 -16.05 1.19 -2.81
CA VAL A 216 -16.07 2.62 -2.53
C VAL A 216 -17.00 2.87 -1.33
N GLU A 217 -16.52 3.60 -0.34
CA GLU A 217 -17.27 3.96 0.87
C GLU A 217 -17.22 5.47 1.09
N GLN A 218 -18.39 6.09 1.29
CA GLN A 218 -18.46 7.45 1.83
C GLN A 218 -18.34 7.39 3.35
N CYS A 219 -17.44 8.20 3.91
CA CYS A 219 -17.26 8.27 5.36
C CYS A 219 -18.39 9.11 5.98
N HIS A 220 -19.14 8.49 6.90
CA HIS A 220 -20.19 9.16 7.68
C HIS A 220 -19.77 9.42 9.14
N THR A 221 -18.57 8.99 9.51
CA THR A 221 -17.98 9.18 10.84
C THR A 221 -16.54 9.68 10.68
N TYR A 222 -16.04 10.31 11.75
CA TYR A 222 -14.68 10.84 11.77
C TYR A 222 -13.65 9.74 11.51
N ARG A 223 -12.86 9.90 10.45
CA ARG A 223 -11.75 9.02 10.08
C ARG A 223 -10.49 9.84 9.80
N PRO A 224 -9.51 9.89 10.71
CA PRO A 224 -8.31 10.69 10.52
C PRO A 224 -7.38 10.06 9.48
N ILE A 225 -6.83 10.89 8.58
CA ILE A 225 -5.73 10.51 7.71
C ILE A 225 -4.43 10.77 8.48
N LEU A 226 -3.67 9.70 8.75
CA LEU A 226 -2.46 9.74 9.56
C LEU A 226 -1.20 9.78 8.70
N PHE A 227 -0.21 10.59 9.14
CA PHE A 227 1.12 10.70 8.54
C PHE A 227 2.22 10.50 9.59
N ASP A 228 3.00 9.44 9.42
CA ASP A 228 4.09 9.01 10.30
C ASP A 228 5.49 9.21 9.66
N GLY A 229 5.60 10.10 8.66
CA GLY A 229 6.83 10.37 7.93
C GLY A 229 7.94 11.07 8.72
N LYS A 230 7.72 11.44 9.98
CA LYS A 230 8.71 12.14 10.83
C LYS A 230 9.96 11.29 11.13
N LYS A 231 9.80 9.96 11.16
CA LYS A 231 10.89 8.98 11.40
C LYS A 231 11.58 8.50 10.12
N HIS A 232 11.21 9.07 8.97
CA HIS A 232 11.75 8.68 7.67
C HIS A 232 12.81 9.71 7.24
N GLU A 233 13.91 9.23 6.68
CA GLU A 233 15.00 10.07 6.19
C GLU A 233 14.55 10.85 4.94
N PRO A 234 14.55 12.20 4.99
CA PRO A 234 14.15 13.00 3.84
C PRO A 234 15.22 12.93 2.74
N MET A 235 14.79 12.69 1.51
CA MET A 235 15.68 12.63 0.35
C MET A 235 14.96 13.03 -0.93
N ASN A 236 15.74 13.31 -1.98
CA ASN A 236 15.21 13.54 -3.32
C ASN A 236 15.05 12.22 -4.10
N ARG A 237 14.32 12.26 -5.23
CA ARG A 237 14.05 11.10 -6.09
C ARG A 237 15.33 10.38 -6.54
N LYS A 238 16.40 11.10 -6.86
CA LYS A 238 17.67 10.49 -7.28
C LYS A 238 18.31 9.66 -6.17
N ALA A 239 18.32 10.18 -4.94
CA ALA A 239 18.83 9.45 -3.78
C ALA A 239 17.93 8.26 -3.42
N TYR A 240 16.61 8.43 -3.50
CA TYR A 240 15.63 7.35 -3.31
C TYR A 240 15.90 6.17 -4.25
N ASN A 241 16.02 6.44 -5.56
CA ASN A 241 16.29 5.41 -6.56
C ASN A 241 17.63 4.71 -6.29
N LYS A 242 18.66 5.46 -5.87
CA LYS A 242 19.97 4.88 -5.52
C LYS A 242 19.91 3.93 -4.32
N VAL A 243 19.04 4.16 -3.35
CA VAL A 243 18.85 3.23 -2.22
C VAL A 243 18.27 1.91 -2.73
N HIS A 244 17.24 1.97 -3.56
CA HIS A 244 16.65 0.79 -4.20
C HIS A 244 17.67 0.06 -5.09
N GLU A 245 18.37 0.76 -5.97
CA GLU A 245 19.43 0.18 -6.81
C GLU A 245 20.48 -0.60 -5.99
N ARG A 246 20.92 -0.03 -4.86
CA ARG A 246 21.87 -0.70 -3.96
C ARG A 246 21.28 -1.94 -3.31
N TYR A 247 20.02 -1.86 -2.86
CA TYR A 247 19.34 -3.00 -2.25
C TYR A 247 19.17 -4.14 -3.26
N TYR A 248 18.64 -3.88 -4.45
CA TYR A 248 18.42 -4.91 -5.46
C TYR A 248 19.73 -5.46 -6.05
N ALA A 249 20.81 -4.66 -6.12
CA ALA A 249 22.13 -5.16 -6.51
C ALA A 249 22.72 -6.16 -5.49
N ASP A 250 22.54 -5.91 -4.19
CA ASP A 250 23.08 -6.76 -3.11
C ASP A 250 22.21 -6.72 -1.83
N PRO A 251 21.09 -7.47 -1.77
CA PRO A 251 20.18 -7.39 -0.63
C PRO A 251 20.85 -7.77 0.70
N VAL A 252 21.68 -8.83 0.69
CA VAL A 252 22.35 -9.30 1.91
C VAL A 252 23.41 -8.30 2.36
N GLY A 253 24.25 -7.78 1.44
CA GLY A 253 25.24 -6.77 1.78
C GLY A 253 24.63 -5.45 2.22
N PHE A 254 23.47 -5.07 1.65
CA PHE A 254 22.70 -3.91 2.09
C PHE A 254 22.23 -4.04 3.54
N ILE A 255 21.66 -5.21 3.90
CA ILE A 255 21.19 -5.48 5.27
C ILE A 255 22.36 -5.53 6.25
N THR A 256 23.38 -6.35 5.98
CA THR A 256 24.52 -6.52 6.93
C THR A 256 25.37 -5.27 7.06
N GLY A 257 25.47 -4.45 6.00
CA GLY A 257 26.14 -3.15 6.06
C GLY A 257 25.39 -2.11 6.89
N SER A 258 24.05 -2.21 6.97
CA SER A 258 23.21 -1.29 7.75
C SER A 258 22.95 -1.78 9.18
N MET A 259 23.05 -3.10 9.40
CA MET A 259 22.87 -3.76 10.69
C MET A 259 24.05 -4.71 10.96
N PRO A 260 25.19 -4.22 11.48
CA PRO A 260 26.42 -5.02 11.59
C PRO A 260 26.31 -6.23 12.53
N ASN A 261 25.31 -6.24 13.41
CA ASN A 261 25.07 -7.36 14.35
C ASN A 261 24.07 -8.39 13.83
N VAL A 262 23.53 -8.21 12.62
CA VAL A 262 22.58 -9.14 12.00
C VAL A 262 23.32 -10.09 11.09
N THR A 263 23.09 -11.40 11.27
CA THR A 263 23.56 -12.43 10.34
C THR A 263 22.39 -12.89 9.48
N VAL A 264 22.53 -12.79 8.17
CA VAL A 264 21.55 -13.28 7.21
C VAL A 264 22.00 -14.64 6.69
N LYS A 265 21.14 -15.66 6.81
CA LYS A 265 21.34 -16.98 6.19
C LYS A 265 20.33 -17.14 5.06
N VAL A 266 20.81 -17.52 3.89
CA VAL A 266 19.96 -17.80 2.72
C VAL A 266 19.96 -19.30 2.49
N SER A 267 18.76 -19.88 2.37
CA SER A 267 18.57 -21.30 2.13
C SER A 267 17.63 -21.54 0.94
N ASP A 268 17.75 -22.69 0.30
CA ASP A 268 16.77 -23.18 -0.67
C ASP A 268 15.48 -23.69 0.00
N GLU A 269 14.51 -24.14 -0.79
CA GLU A 269 13.24 -24.71 -0.32
C GLU A 269 13.43 -25.98 0.55
N HIS A 270 14.60 -26.63 0.48
CA HIS A 270 14.96 -27.80 1.27
C HIS A 270 15.78 -27.45 2.52
N GLY A 271 16.03 -26.17 2.78
CA GLY A 271 16.79 -25.68 3.93
C GLY A 271 18.31 -25.67 3.75
N ASN A 272 18.83 -26.08 2.59
CA ASN A 272 20.27 -26.09 2.33
C ASN A 272 20.78 -24.67 2.11
N ALA A 273 21.95 -24.34 2.65
CA ALA A 273 22.56 -23.03 2.47
C ALA A 273 22.85 -22.75 0.98
N THR A 274 22.48 -21.56 0.52
CA THR A 274 22.70 -21.11 -0.87
C THR A 274 23.52 -19.83 -0.93
N LYS A 275 23.91 -19.44 -2.15
CA LYS A 275 24.62 -18.19 -2.36
C LYS A 275 23.67 -17.01 -2.12
N ASN A 276 24.23 -15.92 -1.58
CA ASN A 276 23.50 -14.67 -1.45
C ASN A 276 22.97 -14.20 -2.81
N PRO A 277 21.71 -13.75 -2.89
CA PRO A 277 21.19 -13.17 -4.11
C PRO A 277 21.97 -11.91 -4.49
N LYS A 278 22.18 -11.71 -5.79
CA LYS A 278 22.81 -10.52 -6.39
C LYS A 278 22.02 -10.12 -7.61
N ASN A 279 21.97 -8.82 -7.90
CA ASN A 279 21.27 -8.25 -9.06
C ASN A 279 19.84 -8.79 -9.19
N VAL A 280 19.11 -8.74 -8.08
CA VAL A 280 17.72 -9.19 -8.03
C VAL A 280 16.88 -8.31 -8.98
N PRO A 281 16.04 -8.90 -9.84
CA PRO A 281 15.17 -8.12 -10.73
C PRO A 281 14.33 -7.11 -9.96
N TYR A 282 14.23 -5.90 -10.52
CA TYR A 282 13.49 -4.78 -9.95
C TYR A 282 12.69 -4.07 -11.04
N ASN A 283 11.38 -4.17 -10.97
CA ASN A 283 10.45 -3.42 -11.82
C ASN A 283 9.70 -2.41 -10.96
N PRO A 284 10.21 -1.18 -10.76
CA PRO A 284 9.54 -0.17 -9.94
C PRO A 284 8.30 0.41 -10.59
N LEU A 285 7.33 0.87 -9.79
CA LEU A 285 6.15 1.56 -10.29
C LEU A 285 6.51 2.89 -11.02
N GLU A 286 7.54 3.60 -10.55
CA GLU A 286 8.12 4.80 -11.19
C GLU A 286 9.47 4.46 -11.85
N ARG A 287 9.59 4.73 -13.16
CA ARG A 287 10.80 4.46 -13.97
C ARG A 287 11.62 5.71 -14.22
#